data_AF-A0A059CEN4-F1
#
_entry.id   AF-A0A059CEN4-F1
#
_cell.length_a   1.000
_cell.length_b   1.000
_cell.length_c   1.000
_cell.angle_alpha   90.00
_cell.angle_beta   90.00
_cell.angle_gamma   90.00
#
_symmetry.space_group_name_H-M   'P 1'
#
loop_
_entity.id
_entity.type
_entity.pdbx_description
1 polymer ?
#
loop_
_entity_poly.entity_id
_entity_poly.type
_entity_poly.pdbx_seq_one_letter_code
_entity_poly.pdbx_strand_id
1 'polypeptide(L)' 'AGLKPGGLFVLKENIARSGFVLDKEDRSITRSDTYFKELFHRCGLHIFKSKVGIPTELLSMRWMNPGIR' A
#
# COMPACT_ATOMS: atom_id res chain seq x y z
N ALA A 1 21.29 -11.59 7.24
CA ALA A 1 20.05 -11.46 6.44
C ALA A 1 18.86 -11.25 7.39
N GLY A 2 17.86 -10.45 7.01
CA GLY A 2 16.73 -10.10 7.89
C GLY A 2 15.60 -11.14 7.97
N LEU A 3 15.63 -12.19 7.14
CA LEU A 3 14.63 -13.27 7.12
C LEU A 3 15.25 -14.59 7.57
N LYS A 4 14.48 -15.38 8.32
CA LYS A 4 14.80 -16.80 8.56
C LYS A 4 14.68 -17.60 7.24
N PRO A 5 15.34 -18.76 7.12
CA PRO A 5 15.12 -19.66 5.98
C PRO A 5 13.64 -19.95 5.77
N GLY A 6 13.14 -19.79 4.54
CA GLY A 6 11.72 -19.94 4.20
C GLY A 6 10.81 -18.78 4.62
N GLY A 7 11.35 -17.69 5.17
CA GLY A 7 10.58 -16.51 5.55
C GLY A 7 10.04 -15.75 4.34
N LEU A 8 8.85 -15.15 4.50
CA LEU A 8 8.23 -14.28 3.50
C LEU A 8 8.21 -12.83 3.98
N PHE A 9 8.49 -11.91 3.08
CA PHE A 9 8.22 -10.49 3.25
C PHE A 9 6.86 -10.17 2.64
N VAL A 10 5.95 -9.57 3.43
CA VAL A 10 4.61 -9.19 2.98
C VAL A 10 4.52 -7.66 2.97
N LEU A 11 4.24 -7.09 1.79
CA LEU A 11 3.95 -5.67 1.65
C LEU A 11 2.43 -5.48 1.48
N LYS A 12 1.83 -4.64 2.33
CA LYS A 12 0.45 -4.16 2.20
C LYS A 12 0.50 -2.64 2.18
N GLU A 13 0.14 -2.06 1.05
CA GLU A 13 0.28 -0.63 0.78
C GLU A 13 -0.89 -0.09 -0.03
N ASN A 14 -1.04 1.25 -0.01
CA ASN A 14 -1.90 1.94 -0.95
C ASN A 14 -1.30 1.87 -2.36
N ILE A 15 -2.15 1.68 -3.38
CA ILE A 15 -1.72 1.54 -4.77
C ILE A 15 -2.30 2.67 -5.62
N ALA A 16 -1.42 3.45 -6.23
CA ALA A 16 -1.81 4.47 -7.20
C ALA A 16 -2.16 3.84 -8.54
N ARG A 17 -3.05 4.48 -9.31
CA ARG A 17 -3.45 4.01 -10.65
C ARG A 17 -2.27 3.93 -11.62
N SER A 18 -1.34 4.90 -11.55
CA SER A 18 -0.17 5.00 -12.41
C SER A 18 0.91 5.88 -11.79
N GLY A 19 2.19 5.55 -11.99
CA GLY A 19 3.30 6.36 -11.50
C GLY A 19 3.34 6.43 -9.98
N PHE A 20 3.38 7.65 -9.43
CA PHE A 20 3.29 7.89 -8.00
C PHE A 20 2.49 9.17 -7.71
N VAL A 21 1.90 9.23 -6.51
CA VAL A 21 1.21 10.40 -5.96
C VAL A 21 1.97 10.85 -4.72
N LEU A 22 2.30 12.14 -4.64
CA LEU A 22 2.88 12.76 -3.45
C LEU A 22 1.77 13.38 -2.61
N ASP A 23 1.64 12.88 -1.38
CA ASP A 23 0.86 13.54 -0.34
C ASP A 23 1.76 14.54 0.39
N LYS A 24 1.33 15.80 0.43
CA LYS A 24 2.11 16.90 1.04
C LYS A 24 1.76 17.11 2.51
N GLU A 25 0.63 16.60 2.97
CA GLU A 25 0.18 16.75 4.35
C GLU A 25 1.00 15.85 5.27
N ASP A 26 1.16 14.58 4.89
CA ASP A 26 1.95 13.60 5.64
C ASP A 26 3.36 13.35 5.04
N ARG A 27 3.67 13.99 3.91
CA ARG A 27 4.94 13.86 3.16
C ARG A 27 5.20 12.42 2.68
N SER A 28 4.15 11.65 2.39
CA SER A 28 4.23 10.29 1.88
C SER A 28 4.10 10.22 0.35
N ILE A 29 4.46 9.06 -0.22
CA ILE A 29 4.23 8.77 -1.63
C ILE A 29 3.50 7.44 -1.81
N THR A 30 2.39 7.47 -2.54
CA THR A 30 1.66 6.27 -2.99
C THR A 30 2.14 5.89 -4.38
N ARG A 31 2.55 4.64 -4.60
CA ARG A 31 3.13 4.17 -5.88
C ARG A 31 2.20 3.21 -6.61
N SER A 32 2.35 3.11 -7.93
CA SER A 32 1.62 2.12 -8.72
C SER A 32 2.18 0.70 -8.55
N ASP A 33 1.35 -0.29 -8.86
CA ASP A 33 1.74 -1.70 -8.87
C ASP A 33 2.96 -1.95 -9.77
N THR A 34 2.98 -1.36 -10.97
CA THR A 34 4.12 -1.44 -11.90
C THR A 34 5.40 -0.87 -11.30
N TYR A 35 5.30 0.23 -10.55
CA TYR A 35 6.45 0.85 -9.89
C TYR A 35 7.02 -0.06 -8.80
N PHE A 36 6.16 -0.66 -7.96
CA PHE A 36 6.61 -1.62 -6.95
C PHE A 36 7.23 -2.87 -7.56
N LYS A 37 6.66 -3.41 -8.64
CA LYS A 37 7.22 -4.55 -9.37
C LYS A 37 8.63 -4.28 -9.88
N GLU A 38 8.86 -3.09 -10.40
CA GLU A 38 10.19 -2.67 -10.85
C GLU A 38 11.18 -2.55 -9.68
N LEU A 39 10.75 -2.00 -8.54
CA LEU A 39 11.57 -1.94 -7.33
C LEU A 39 11.92 -3.35 -6.82
N PHE A 40 10.96 -4.27 -6.76
CA PHE A 40 11.22 -5.64 -6.35
C PHE A 40 12.22 -6.33 -7.28
N HIS A 41 12.06 -6.15 -8.59
CA HIS A 41 13.01 -6.66 -9.58
C HIS A 41 14.43 -6.11 -9.34
N ARG A 42 14.56 -4.79 -9.14
CA ARG A 42 15.85 -4.14 -8.83
C ARG A 42 16.47 -4.63 -7.52
N CYS A 43 15.64 -5.00 -6.54
CA CYS A 43 16.09 -5.56 -5.26
C CYS A 43 16.35 -7.08 -5.31
N GLY A 44 16.18 -7.75 -6.45
CA GLY A 44 16.30 -9.21 -6.56
C GLY A 44 15.21 -9.97 -5.80
N LEU A 45 14.07 -9.33 -5.52
CA LEU A 45 12.93 -9.94 -4.85
C LEU A 45 11.97 -10.54 -5.88
N HIS A 46 11.44 -11.72 -5.55
CA HIS A 46 10.45 -12.41 -6.37
C HIS A 46 9.05 -12.28 -5.75
N ILE A 47 8.06 -11.98 -6.59
CA ILE A 47 6.67 -11.88 -6.15
C ILE A 47 6.07 -13.28 -6.10
N PHE A 48 5.80 -13.77 -4.89
CA PHE A 48 5.14 -15.06 -4.70
C PHE A 48 3.63 -14.99 -4.97
N LYS A 49 2.98 -13.92 -4.50
CA LYS A 49 1.54 -13.69 -4.66
C LYS A 49 1.23 -12.20 -4.57
N SER A 50 0.31 -11.72 -5.41
CA SER A 50 -0.22 -10.36 -5.36
C SER A 50 -1.74 -10.39 -5.35
N LYS A 51 -2.37 -9.55 -4.52
CA LYS A 51 -3.83 -9.35 -4.53
C LYS A 51 -4.12 -7.87 -4.34
N VAL A 52 -4.87 -7.29 -5.28
CA VAL A 52 -5.40 -5.93 -5.15
C VAL A 52 -6.71 -6.01 -4.37
N GLY A 53 -6.83 -5.25 -3.29
CA GLY A 53 -8.09 -5.09 -2.57
C GLY A 53 -9.04 -4.21 -3.39
N ILE A 54 -10.32 -4.58 -3.47
CA ILE A 54 -11.35 -3.76 -4.11
C ILE A 54 -11.74 -2.65 -3.11
N PRO A 55 -11.75 -1.36 -3.49
CA PRO A 55 -12.16 -0.31 -2.58
C PRO A 55 -13.69 -0.27 -2.50
N THR A 56 -14.25 -0.82 -1.44
CA THR A 56 -15.60 -0.48 -0.98
C THR A 56 -15.47 0.80 -0.13
N GLU A 57 -15.59 1.98 -0.75
CA GLU A 57 -15.97 3.23 -0.08
C GLU A 57 -15.18 3.73 1.16
N LEU A 58 -13.89 3.42 1.30
CA LEU A 58 -13.09 3.82 2.49
C LEU A 58 -12.61 5.29 2.47
N LEU A 59 -13.51 6.21 2.11
CA LEU A 59 -13.49 7.63 2.54
C LEU A 59 -14.90 8.15 2.92
N SER A 60 -15.85 7.30 3.32
CA SER A 60 -17.07 7.77 4.03
C SER A 60 -16.83 7.86 5.55
N MET A 61 -15.85 8.68 5.97
CA MET A 61 -15.68 9.02 7.40
C MET A 61 -16.69 10.10 7.81
N ARG A 62 -17.90 9.70 8.22
CA ARG A 62 -18.82 10.54 9.00
C ARG A 62 -18.62 10.25 10.49
N TRP A 63 -17.90 11.11 11.19
CA TRP A 63 -17.97 11.18 12.65
C TRP A 63 -19.30 11.86 13.04
N MET A 64 -20.26 11.12 13.58
CA MET A 64 -21.33 11.72 14.38
C MET A 64 -20.94 11.56 15.84
N ASN A 65 -20.67 12.69 16.51
CA ASN A 65 -20.38 12.71 17.94
C ASN A 65 -21.60 12.16 18.74
N PRO A 66 -21.37 11.28 19.72
CA PRO A 66 -22.40 10.88 20.68
C PRO A 66 -22.44 11.94 21.79
N GLY A 67 -23.37 12.89 21.69
CA GLY A 67 -23.50 13.93 22.72
C GLY A 67 -24.79 14.73 22.64
N ILE A 68 -25.71 14.40 23.54
CA ILE A 68 -26.63 15.31 24.26
C ILE A 68 -27.68 16.04 23.40
N ARG A 69 -28.91 15.54 23.46
CA ARG A 69 -30.03 16.29 24.05
C ARG A 69 -30.72 15.40 25.08
#